data_AF-A0A3D2L9L0-F1
#
_entry.id   AF-A0A3D2L9L0-F1
#
_cell.length_a   1.000
_cell.length_b   1.000
_cell.length_c   1.000
_cell.angle_alpha   90.00
_cell.angle_beta   90.00
_cell.angle_gamma   90.00
#
_symmetry.space_group_name_H-M   'P 1'
#
loop_
_entity.id
_entity.type
_entity.pdbx_description
1 polymer ?
#
loop_
_entity_poly.entity_id
_entity_poly.type
_entity_poly.pdbx_seq_one_letter_code
_entity_poly.pdbx_strand_id
1 'polypeptide(L)' 'IPAERLLVHSAKDGWEPLCAFLGKPVPAEPYPRTNSKEEFFQHMTKADNM' A
#
# COMPACT_ATOMS: atom_id res chain seq x y z
N ILE A 1 -6.24 20.99 3.92
CA ILE A 1 -7.34 20.05 4.23
C ILE A 1 -7.53 20.05 5.74
N PRO A 2 -8.77 20.06 6.28
CA PRO A 2 -9.00 19.92 7.72
C PRO A 2 -8.36 18.64 8.27
N ALA A 3 -7.80 18.68 9.46
CA ALA A 3 -6.98 17.59 10.00
C ALA A 3 -7.78 16.28 10.15
N GLU A 4 -9.04 16.37 10.54
CA GLU A 4 -9.97 15.27 10.68
C GLU A 4 -10.33 14.59 9.34
N ARG A 5 -10.03 15.22 8.20
CA ARG A 5 -10.26 14.69 6.85
C ARG A 5 -8.98 14.27 6.13
N LEU A 6 -7.83 14.29 6.82
CA LEU A 6 -6.53 13.95 6.23
C LEU A 6 -5.78 12.96 7.12
N LEU A 7 -5.41 11.83 6.55
CA LEU A 7 -4.40 10.94 7.12
C LEU A 7 -3.11 11.06 6.30
N VAL A 8 -2.00 11.39 6.95
CA VAL A 8 -0.67 11.22 6.37
C VAL A 8 -0.21 9.80 6.68
N HIS A 9 -0.11 8.96 5.65
CA HIS A 9 0.14 7.53 5.76
C HIS A 9 1.27 7.11 4.82
N SER A 10 2.13 6.20 5.27
CA SER A 10 3.13 5.54 4.43
C SER A 10 2.91 4.03 4.44
N ALA A 11 3.30 3.34 3.37
CA ALA A 11 3.07 1.89 3.23
C ALA A 11 3.73 1.04 4.33
N LYS A 12 4.76 1.56 5.03
CA LYS A 12 5.38 0.89 6.18
C LYS A 12 4.52 0.95 7.45
N ASP A 13 3.55 1.85 7.53
CA ASP A 13 2.71 2.03 8.71
C ASP A 13 1.59 0.98 8.80
N GLY A 14 1.32 0.25 7.70
CA GLY A 14 0.45 -0.92 7.70
C GLY A 14 -1.05 -0.61 7.81
N TRP A 15 -1.84 -1.60 8.24
CA TRP A 15 -3.31 -1.49 8.26
C TRP A 15 -3.84 -0.65 9.42
N GLU A 16 -3.20 -0.70 10.59
CA GLU A 16 -3.74 -0.13 11.83
C GLU A 16 -4.11 1.35 11.73
N PRO A 17 -3.21 2.28 11.33
CA PRO A 17 -3.55 3.70 11.24
C PRO A 17 -4.58 4.00 10.15
N LEU A 18 -4.54 3.26 9.03
CA LEU A 18 -5.48 3.43 7.92
C LEU A 18 -6.90 3.00 8.30
N CYS A 19 -7.04 1.81 8.89
CA CYS A 19 -8.32 1.26 9.33
C CYS A 19 -8.93 2.10 10.46
N ALA A 20 -8.12 2.57 11.40
CA ALA A 20 -8.58 3.47 12.48
C ALA A 20 -9.14 4.79 11.91
N PHE A 21 -8.45 5.41 10.96
CA PHE A 21 -8.92 6.64 10.31
C PHE A 21 -10.21 6.43 9.50
N LEU A 22 -10.35 5.28 8.85
CA LEU A 22 -11.53 4.94 8.04
C LEU A 22 -12.71 4.35 8.85
N GLY A 23 -12.53 4.09 10.15
CA GLY A 23 -13.54 3.44 10.98
C GLY A 23 -13.86 2.01 10.53
N LYS A 24 -12.86 1.26 10.09
CA LYS A 24 -12.99 -0.12 9.59
C LYS A 24 -12.19 -1.11 10.44
N PRO A 25 -12.58 -2.40 10.47
CA PRO A 25 -11.77 -3.43 11.11
C PRO A 25 -10.44 -3.63 10.36
N VAL A 26 -9.40 -4.03 11.08
CA VAL A 26 -8.12 -4.43 10.50
C VAL A 26 -8.26 -5.83 9.87
N PRO A 27 -7.89 -6.03 8.59
CA PRO A 27 -7.88 -7.33 7.96
C PRO A 27 -6.87 -8.29 8.63
N ALA A 28 -7.15 -9.60 8.56
CA ALA A 28 -6.21 -10.62 9.05
C ALA A 28 -5.01 -10.84 8.10
N GLU A 29 -5.12 -10.37 6.86
CA GLU A 29 -4.04 -10.48 5.87
C GLU A 29 -2.95 -9.42 6.08
N PRO A 30 -1.69 -9.72 5.71
CA PRO A 30 -0.61 -8.74 5.77
C PRO A 30 -0.92 -7.51 4.90
N TYR A 31 -0.41 -6.36 5.31
CA TYR A 31 -0.47 -5.15 4.47
C TYR A 31 0.26 -5.41 3.14
N PRO A 32 -0.36 -5.09 1.99
CA PRO A 32 0.20 -5.44 0.70
C PRO A 32 1.56 -4.76 0.48
N ARG A 33 2.54 -5.56 0.05
CA ARG A 33 3.83 -5.09 -0.44
C ARG A 33 4.00 -5.58 -1.87
N THR A 34 3.58 -4.74 -2.79
CA THR A 34 3.62 -5.00 -4.24
C THR A 34 4.12 -3.75 -4.94
N ASN A 35 4.39 -3.88 -6.24
CA ASN A 35 4.93 -2.81 -7.07
C ASN A 35 6.27 -2.28 -6.54
N SER A 36 7.11 -3.20 -6.05
CA SER A 36 8.50 -2.88 -5.76
C SER A 36 9.25 -2.48 -7.03
N LYS A 37 10.38 -1.79 -6.87
CA LYS A 37 11.26 -1.44 -8.00
C LYS A 37 11.70 -2.70 -8.73
N GLU A 38 12.02 -3.73 -7.98
CA GLU A 38 12.44 -5.04 -8.49
C GLU A 38 11.33 -5.70 -9.31
N GLU A 39 10.09 -5.75 -8.79
CA GLU A 39 8.92 -6.25 -9.54
C GLU A 39 8.69 -5.46 -10.82
N PHE A 40 8.82 -4.13 -10.78
CA PHE A 40 8.65 -3.29 -11.95
C PHE A 40 9.61 -3.66 -13.08
N PHE A 41 10.91 -3.79 -12.79
CA PHE A 41 11.89 -4.19 -13.81
C PHE A 41 11.70 -5.63 -14.27
N GLN A 42 11.32 -6.55 -13.39
CA GLN A 42 10.96 -7.92 -13.78
C GLN A 42 9.81 -7.94 -14.79
N HIS A 43 8.77 -7.13 -14.57
CA HIS A 43 7.63 -7.02 -15.49
C HIS A 43 8.01 -6.39 -16.83
N MET A 44 8.88 -5.37 -16.83
CA MET A 44 9.39 -4.78 -18.07
C MET A 44 10.20 -5.76 -18.90
N THR A 45 11.19 -6.44 -18.31
CA THR A 45 12.02 -7.42 -19.03
C THR A 45 11.18 -8.56 -19.59
N LYS A 46 10.12 -8.97 -18.87
CA LYS A 46 9.19 -9.99 -19.36
C LYS A 46 8.40 -9.52 -20.59
N ALA A 47 8.00 -8.24 -20.63
CA ALA A 47 7.29 -7.66 -21.77
C ALA A 47 8.19 -7.50 -23.00
N ASP A 48 9.46 -7.15 -22.83
CA ASP A 48 10.43 -7.01 -23.92
C ASP A 48 10.77 -8.36 -24.59
N ASN A 49 10.59 -9.46 -23.86
CA ASN A 49 10.90 -10.82 -24.32
C ASN A 49 9.68 -11.58 -24.90
N MET A 50 8.54 -10.90 -25.10
CA MET A 50 7.29 -11.48 -25.60
C MET A 50 6.97 -11.04 -27.03
#